data_AF-A0A9E6B2U9-F1
#
_entry.id   AF-A0A9E6B2U9-F1
#
_cell.length_a   1.000
_cell.length_b   1.000
_cell.length_c   1.000
_cell.angle_alpha   90.00
_cell.angle_beta   90.00
_cell.angle_gamma   90.00
#
_symmetry.space_group_name_H-M   'P 1'
#
loop_
_entity.id
_entity.type
_entity.pdbx_description
1 polymer ?
#
loop_
_entity_poly.entity_id
_entity_poly.type
_entity_poly.pdbx_seq_one_letter_code
_entity_poly.pdbx_strand_id
1 'polypeptide(L)'
;MPVSSLPPIPSRSSGNGAFIGAGVVMLALTGGLIFWKMGQSPEAEANTIAAPTPTPQPEKPVFEQAPPPPPPEEEAEEPTPEADQTPKKAALTRRVGNSACPAECVGTPAGTFNSTLRSIQGLSRGCYQRALRQNSSLQGSLRVSIKVGTHGRACGASVLQDSVGGGVGACISQKFRSATYPAPKGGCVNAVVPIKFEPKQ
;
A
#
# COMPACT_ATOMS: atom_id res chain seq x y z
N MET A 1 -67.30 -2.08 -14.47
CA MET A 1 -67.22 -0.62 -14.69
C MET A 1 -66.88 0.02 -13.35
N PRO A 2 -65.93 0.96 -13.21
CA PRO A 2 -65.63 2.05 -14.16
C PRO A 2 -64.18 2.08 -14.66
N VAL A 3 -64.04 2.70 -15.84
CA VAL A 3 -62.77 3.02 -16.53
C VAL A 3 -62.43 4.47 -16.16
N SER A 4 -61.28 4.71 -15.54
CA SER A 4 -60.76 6.07 -15.31
C SER A 4 -59.87 6.47 -16.48
N SER A 5 -60.38 7.34 -17.35
CA SER A 5 -59.62 8.04 -18.37
C SER A 5 -58.78 9.16 -17.76
N LEU A 6 -57.46 9.13 -17.96
CA LEU A 6 -56.58 10.29 -17.75
C LEU A 6 -56.22 10.95 -19.10
N PRO A 7 -56.10 12.29 -19.16
CA PRO A 7 -55.71 13.02 -20.37
C PRO A 7 -54.21 12.91 -20.70
N PRO A 8 -53.80 13.10 -21.97
CA PRO A 8 -52.39 13.07 -22.37
C PRO A 8 -51.61 14.33 -21.96
N ILE A 9 -50.35 14.12 -21.57
CA ILE A 9 -49.37 15.14 -21.16
C ILE A 9 -48.68 15.75 -22.41
N PRO A 10 -48.48 17.08 -22.52
CA PRO A 10 -47.76 17.68 -23.63
C PRO A 10 -46.23 17.42 -23.56
N SER A 11 -45.64 17.06 -24.70
CA SER A 11 -44.20 16.85 -24.87
C SER A 11 -43.46 18.19 -24.99
N ARG A 12 -42.53 18.47 -24.05
CA ARG A 12 -41.51 19.51 -24.26
C ARG A 12 -40.48 19.00 -25.26
N SER A 13 -40.39 19.68 -26.40
CA SER A 13 -39.34 19.51 -27.40
C SER A 13 -37.97 19.83 -26.78
N SER A 14 -37.26 18.76 -26.40
CA SER A 14 -35.89 18.78 -25.89
C SER A 14 -34.91 18.89 -27.06
N GLY A 15 -34.61 20.12 -27.48
CA GLY A 15 -33.61 20.40 -28.51
C GLY A 15 -32.19 20.15 -28.01
N ASN A 16 -31.64 18.96 -28.31
CA ASN A 16 -30.25 18.59 -28.00
C ASN A 16 -29.19 19.48 -28.69
N GLY A 17 -29.58 20.38 -29.60
CA GLY A 17 -28.67 21.25 -30.35
C GLY A 17 -27.93 22.29 -29.51
N ALA A 18 -28.53 22.77 -28.41
CA ALA A 18 -27.88 23.73 -27.52
C ALA A 18 -26.68 23.13 -26.77
N PHE A 19 -26.76 21.84 -26.44
CA PHE A 19 -25.69 21.11 -25.75
C PHE A 19 -24.50 20.80 -26.66
N ILE A 20 -24.74 20.58 -27.96
CA ILE A 20 -23.65 20.36 -28.92
C ILE A 20 -22.82 21.64 -29.08
N GLY A 21 -23.48 22.80 -29.23
CA GLY A 21 -22.78 24.09 -29.30
C GLY A 21 -21.96 24.39 -28.05
N ALA A 22 -22.55 24.19 -26.87
CA ALA A 22 -21.85 24.40 -25.59
C ALA A 22 -20.67 23.43 -25.39
N GLY A 23 -20.81 22.17 -25.82
CA GLY A 23 -19.77 21.15 -25.72
C GLY A 23 -18.53 21.47 -26.56
N VAL A 24 -18.72 21.93 -27.80
CA VAL A 24 -17.60 22.29 -28.69
C VAL A 24 -16.84 23.51 -28.17
N VAL A 25 -17.55 24.53 -27.68
CA VAL A 25 -16.92 25.73 -27.10
C VAL A 25 -16.11 25.38 -25.84
N MET A 26 -16.63 24.51 -24.97
CA MET A 26 -15.90 24.07 -23.77
C MET A 26 -14.65 23.25 -24.12
N LEU A 27 -14.73 22.36 -25.10
CA LEU A 27 -13.57 21.57 -25.56
C LEU A 27 -12.49 22.46 -26.21
N ALA A 28 -12.88 23.48 -26.97
CA ALA A 28 -11.94 24.44 -27.54
C ALA A 28 -11.24 25.30 -26.47
N LEU A 29 -12.00 25.77 -25.46
CA LEU A 29 -11.43 26.55 -24.35
C LEU A 29 -10.48 25.72 -23.48
N THR A 30 -10.86 24.49 -23.15
CA THR A 30 -9.98 23.58 -22.37
C THR A 30 -8.75 23.16 -23.17
N GLY A 31 -8.88 22.85 -24.47
CA GLY A 31 -7.75 22.56 -25.35
C GLY A 31 -6.77 23.74 -25.47
N GLY A 32 -7.29 24.97 -25.63
CA GLY A 32 -6.47 26.18 -25.67
C GLY A 32 -5.70 26.44 -24.38
N LEU A 33 -6.32 26.22 -23.22
CA LEU A 33 -5.69 26.37 -21.90
C LEU A 33 -4.57 25.35 -21.66
N ILE A 34 -4.77 24.11 -22.13
CA ILE A 34 -3.75 23.05 -22.04
C ILE A 34 -2.56 23.36 -22.95
N PHE A 35 -2.82 23.81 -24.19
CA PHE A 35 -1.75 24.20 -25.13
C PHE A 35 -0.95 25.40 -24.60
N TRP A 36 -1.61 26.40 -24.03
CA TRP A 36 -0.95 27.55 -23.42
C TRP A 36 -0.11 27.15 -22.19
N LYS A 37 -0.59 26.20 -21.38
CA LYS A 37 0.14 25.70 -20.21
C LYS A 37 1.30 24.76 -20.56
N MET A 38 1.27 24.11 -21.72
CA MET A 38 2.39 23.30 -22.23
C MET A 38 3.45 24.14 -22.95
N GLY A 39 3.16 25.38 -23.33
CA GLY A 39 4.12 26.33 -23.91
C GLY A 39 5.04 27.03 -22.90
N GLN A 40 4.73 26.98 -21.60
CA GLN A 40 5.70 27.35 -20.55
C GLN A 40 6.66 26.19 -20.32
N SER A 41 7.63 26.06 -21.23
CA SER A 41 8.84 25.27 -20.98
C SER A 41 9.52 25.82 -19.72
N PRO A 42 9.69 25.03 -18.65
CA PRO A 42 10.57 25.42 -17.57
C PRO A 42 11.98 25.46 -18.16
N GLU A 43 12.51 26.67 -18.22
CA GLU A 43 13.91 26.95 -18.46
C GLU A 43 14.72 25.99 -17.59
N ALA A 44 15.54 25.17 -18.24
CA ALA A 44 16.52 24.34 -17.58
C ALA A 44 17.55 25.28 -16.95
N GLU A 45 17.24 25.80 -15.77
CA GLU A 45 18.24 26.35 -14.88
C GLU A 45 19.14 25.18 -14.48
N ALA A 46 20.23 25.07 -15.23
CA ALA A 46 21.39 24.26 -14.93
C ALA A 46 21.91 24.69 -13.56
N ASN A 47 21.33 24.08 -12.52
CA ASN A 47 21.79 24.21 -11.16
C ASN A 47 23.20 23.63 -11.15
N THR A 48 24.16 24.56 -11.17
CA THR A 48 25.59 24.30 -11.13
C THR A 48 25.83 23.41 -9.92
N ILE A 49 26.21 22.17 -10.20
CA ILE A 49 26.66 21.21 -9.20
C ILE A 49 27.92 21.82 -8.61
N ALA A 50 27.78 22.55 -7.50
CA ALA A 50 28.87 22.85 -6.62
C ALA A 50 29.47 21.50 -6.20
N ALA A 51 30.75 21.30 -6.53
CA ALA A 51 31.49 20.10 -6.24
C ALA A 51 31.32 19.73 -4.75
N PRO A 52 30.97 18.47 -4.42
CA PRO A 52 31.05 18.03 -3.04
C PRO A 52 32.52 18.06 -2.62
N THR A 53 32.81 18.88 -1.63
CA THR A 53 34.07 18.86 -0.88
C THR A 53 34.31 17.43 -0.40
N PRO A 54 35.54 16.87 -0.50
CA PRO A 54 35.82 15.56 0.07
C PRO A 54 35.76 15.66 1.60
N THR A 55 34.65 15.16 2.15
CA THR A 55 34.52 14.89 3.59
C THR A 55 35.62 13.89 4.01
N PRO A 56 36.35 14.15 5.11
CA PRO A 56 37.34 13.21 5.63
C PRO A 56 36.72 11.86 5.91
N GLN A 57 37.36 10.79 5.41
CA GLN A 57 36.94 9.41 5.66
C GLN A 57 36.96 9.15 7.18
N PRO A 58 35.93 8.50 7.74
CA PRO A 58 36.02 7.97 9.09
C PRO A 58 37.08 6.88 9.11
N GLU A 59 38.10 7.13 9.92
CA GLU A 59 39.16 6.20 10.27
C GLU A 59 38.54 4.87 10.74
N LYS A 60 39.11 3.77 10.24
CA LYS A 60 38.67 2.40 10.53
C LYS A 60 38.67 2.18 12.05
N PRO A 61 37.60 1.63 12.67
CA PRO A 61 37.67 1.23 14.06
C PRO A 61 38.65 0.05 14.16
N VAL A 62 39.76 0.30 14.84
CA VAL A 62 40.73 -0.70 15.27
C VAL A 62 39.98 -1.71 16.13
N PHE A 63 40.09 -2.99 15.75
CA PHE A 63 39.60 -4.11 16.53
C PHE A 63 40.28 -4.09 17.91
N GLU A 64 39.55 -3.59 18.90
CA GLU A 64 39.88 -3.75 20.31
C GLU A 64 39.85 -5.25 20.65
N GLN A 65 40.92 -5.72 21.26
CA GLN A 65 41.28 -7.11 21.49
C GLN A 65 40.14 -7.97 22.07
N ALA A 66 39.97 -9.18 21.49
CA ALA A 66 39.15 -10.22 22.08
C ALA A 66 39.74 -10.68 23.43
N PRO A 67 38.93 -10.86 24.49
CA PRO A 67 39.40 -11.46 25.73
C PRO A 67 39.81 -12.92 25.51
N PRO A 68 40.85 -13.42 26.20
CA PRO A 68 41.34 -14.78 26.02
C PRO A 68 40.26 -15.80 26.39
N PRO A 69 40.24 -16.98 25.71
CA PRO A 69 39.29 -18.04 26.00
C PRO A 69 39.53 -18.59 27.42
N PRO A 70 38.46 -18.99 28.14
CA PRO A 70 38.61 -19.75 29.38
C PRO A 70 39.28 -21.10 29.09
N PRO A 71 40.10 -21.61 30.02
CA PRO A 71 40.83 -22.85 29.85
C PRO A 71 39.88 -24.07 29.76
N PRO A 72 40.29 -25.15 29.07
CA PRO A 72 39.53 -26.38 28.99
C PRO A 72 39.69 -27.17 30.29
N GLU A 73 38.56 -27.48 30.94
CA GLU A 73 38.48 -28.55 31.93
C GLU A 73 37.71 -29.71 31.29
N GLU A 74 38.46 -30.77 30.95
CA GLU A 74 37.96 -32.12 30.74
C GLU A 74 37.54 -32.71 32.10
N GLU A 75 36.35 -33.30 32.22
CA GLU A 75 36.20 -34.72 32.57
C GLU A 75 34.72 -35.15 32.59
N ALA A 76 34.48 -36.22 31.82
CA ALA A 76 33.46 -37.28 31.89
C ALA A 76 32.11 -37.03 32.60
N GLU A 77 31.03 -37.27 31.87
CA GLU A 77 30.31 -38.56 31.96
C GLU A 77 29.35 -38.73 30.77
N GLU A 78 29.56 -39.78 29.99
CA GLU A 78 28.51 -40.36 29.15
C GLU A 78 27.52 -41.13 30.04
N PRO A 79 26.23 -41.21 29.68
CA PRO A 79 25.84 -42.35 28.85
C PRO A 79 24.91 -41.98 27.69
N THR A 80 25.20 -42.64 26.56
CA THR A 80 24.36 -42.92 25.39
C THR A 80 23.06 -43.66 25.75
N PRO A 81 22.22 -44.07 24.79
CA PRO A 81 21.39 -43.30 23.85
C PRO A 81 19.91 -43.81 23.91
N GLU A 82 18.88 -43.07 23.47
CA GLU A 82 17.74 -43.72 22.79
C GLU A 82 16.74 -42.72 22.18
N ALA A 83 16.17 -43.20 21.08
CA ALA A 83 15.25 -42.53 20.19
C ALA A 83 13.92 -42.16 20.85
N ASP A 84 13.37 -41.00 20.51
CA ASP A 84 12.07 -40.85 19.84
C ASP A 84 11.69 -39.37 19.85
N GLN A 85 12.00 -38.66 18.77
CA GLN A 85 11.23 -37.48 18.42
C GLN A 85 10.75 -37.67 16.99
N THR A 86 9.75 -38.54 16.90
CA THR A 86 8.68 -38.50 15.91
C THR A 86 8.47 -37.08 15.33
N PRO A 87 8.42 -36.92 14.00
CA PRO A 87 8.11 -35.64 13.36
C PRO A 87 6.62 -35.34 13.61
N LYS A 88 6.32 -34.73 14.75
CA LYS A 88 5.01 -34.12 14.97
C LYS A 88 4.93 -32.96 14.01
N LYS A 89 4.15 -33.17 12.94
CA LYS A 89 3.43 -32.13 12.20
C LYS A 89 2.71 -31.24 13.22
N ALA A 90 3.43 -30.28 13.79
CA ALA A 90 2.83 -29.11 14.38
C ALA A 90 2.24 -28.37 13.19
N ALA A 91 0.97 -28.68 12.89
CA ALA A 91 0.16 -27.81 12.09
C ALA A 91 0.41 -26.39 12.61
N LEU A 92 1.01 -25.57 11.77
CA LEU A 92 1.05 -24.12 11.90
C LEU A 92 -0.39 -23.61 11.76
N THR A 93 -1.32 -24.07 12.59
CA THR A 93 -2.37 -23.19 13.10
C THR A 93 -1.64 -22.22 14.00
N ARG A 94 -0.96 -21.26 13.36
CA ARG A 94 -0.62 -19.97 13.94
C ARG A 94 -1.93 -19.49 14.53
N ARG A 95 -2.10 -19.71 15.84
CA ARG A 95 -3.19 -19.09 16.58
C ARG A 95 -3.04 -17.62 16.22
N VAL A 96 -4.04 -17.08 15.54
CA VAL A 96 -4.29 -15.65 15.46
C VAL A 96 -4.66 -15.28 16.91
N GLY A 97 -3.64 -15.29 17.76
CA GLY A 97 -3.71 -15.13 19.19
C GLY A 97 -3.82 -13.65 19.46
N ASN A 98 -4.96 -13.30 20.04
CA ASN A 98 -5.41 -11.96 20.39
C ASN A 98 -5.71 -11.09 19.17
N SER A 99 -6.98 -11.16 18.77
CA SER A 99 -7.68 -10.21 17.92
C SER A 99 -7.42 -8.78 18.42
N ALA A 100 -6.37 -8.14 17.91
CA ALA A 100 -6.06 -6.74 18.21
C ALA A 100 -7.21 -5.79 17.79
N CYS A 101 -8.18 -6.28 17.01
CA CYS A 101 -9.42 -5.62 16.66
C CYS A 101 -10.61 -6.57 16.85
N PRO A 102 -11.79 -6.04 17.24
CA PRO A 102 -13.04 -6.78 17.17
C PRO A 102 -13.38 -7.16 15.71
N ALA A 103 -14.28 -8.13 15.53
CA ALA A 103 -14.69 -8.61 14.21
C ALA A 103 -15.31 -7.49 13.37
N GLU A 104 -16.14 -6.68 14.01
CA GLU A 104 -16.86 -5.55 13.43
C GLU A 104 -16.27 -4.22 13.93
N CYS A 105 -16.12 -3.27 13.02
CA CYS A 105 -15.48 -1.99 13.28
C CYS A 105 -16.51 -0.86 13.16
N VAL A 106 -16.83 -0.24 14.29
CA VAL A 106 -17.81 0.85 14.43
C VAL A 106 -17.15 2.24 14.54
N GLY A 107 -15.82 2.32 14.41
CA GLY A 107 -15.07 3.56 14.58
C GLY A 107 -15.08 4.46 13.34
N THR A 108 -14.80 5.75 13.57
CA THR A 108 -14.63 6.76 12.53
C THR A 108 -13.15 6.99 12.26
N PRO A 109 -12.69 6.98 11.00
CA PRO A 109 -11.29 7.27 10.67
C PRO A 109 -10.91 8.71 11.05
N ALA A 110 -9.67 8.90 11.50
CA ALA A 110 -9.11 10.23 11.69
C ALA A 110 -9.05 11.01 10.37
N GLY A 111 -9.11 12.35 10.40
CA GLY A 111 -9.05 13.17 9.18
C GLY A 111 -7.78 12.92 8.34
N THR A 112 -6.68 12.56 8.99
CA THR A 112 -5.38 12.24 8.35
C THR A 112 -5.22 10.76 7.96
N PHE A 113 -6.26 9.94 8.15
CA PHE A 113 -6.20 8.52 7.84
C PHE A 113 -5.97 8.27 6.34
N ASN A 114 -6.72 8.95 5.49
CA ASN A 114 -6.61 8.80 4.03
C ASN A 114 -5.26 9.29 3.49
N SER A 115 -4.67 10.35 4.05
CA SER A 115 -3.33 10.80 3.64
C SER A 115 -2.26 9.78 4.04
N THR A 116 -2.36 9.22 5.24
CA THR A 116 -1.45 8.17 5.71
C THR A 116 -1.52 6.92 4.82
N LEU A 117 -2.72 6.51 4.41
CA LEU A 117 -2.89 5.39 3.46
C LEU A 117 -2.21 5.66 2.14
N ARG A 118 -2.32 6.87 1.59
CA ARG A 118 -1.62 7.26 0.35
C ARG A 118 -0.10 7.24 0.51
N SER A 119 0.42 7.71 1.65
CA SER A 119 1.86 7.64 1.94
C SER A 119 2.37 6.19 1.97
N ILE A 120 1.64 5.29 2.63
CA ILE A 120 1.98 3.87 2.70
C ILE A 120 1.84 3.19 1.34
N GLN A 121 0.82 3.56 0.57
CA GLN A 121 0.65 3.12 -0.82
C GLN A 121 1.86 3.54 -1.68
N GLY A 122 2.44 4.72 -1.45
CA GLY A 122 3.71 5.12 -2.07
C GLY A 122 4.85 4.13 -1.78
N LEU A 123 4.96 3.66 -0.53
CA LEU A 123 5.97 2.66 -0.12
C LEU A 123 5.74 1.30 -0.81
N SER A 124 4.48 0.97 -1.11
CA SER A 124 4.11 -0.28 -1.80
C SER A 124 4.65 -0.35 -3.24
N ARG A 125 5.03 0.80 -3.83
CA ARG A 125 5.68 0.85 -5.15
C ARG A 125 6.98 0.04 -5.20
N GLY A 126 7.73 -0.02 -4.10
CA GLY A 126 8.95 -0.84 -4.01
C GLY A 126 8.66 -2.34 -4.10
N CYS A 127 7.51 -2.80 -3.59
CA CYS A 127 7.08 -4.19 -3.73
C CYS A 127 6.82 -4.54 -5.20
N TYR A 128 6.11 -3.65 -5.91
CA TYR A 128 5.81 -3.84 -7.32
C TYR A 128 7.07 -3.79 -8.21
N GLN A 129 7.95 -2.81 -7.98
CA GLN A 129 9.22 -2.71 -8.71
C GLN A 129 10.09 -3.96 -8.54
N ARG A 130 10.10 -4.57 -7.36
CA ARG A 130 10.82 -5.81 -7.11
C ARG A 130 10.26 -6.96 -7.94
N ALA A 131 8.94 -7.07 -8.04
CA ALA A 131 8.30 -8.09 -8.86
C ALA A 131 8.50 -7.82 -10.36
N LEU A 132 8.52 -6.56 -10.78
CA LEU A 132 8.82 -6.18 -12.17
C LEU A 132 10.22 -6.61 -12.63
N ARG A 133 11.20 -6.64 -11.72
CA ARG A 133 12.55 -7.15 -12.03
C ARG A 133 12.55 -8.65 -12.37
N GLN A 134 11.57 -9.39 -11.88
CA GLN A 134 11.41 -10.81 -12.18
C GLN A 134 10.54 -11.00 -13.42
N ASN A 135 9.45 -10.24 -13.53
CA ASN A 135 8.50 -10.30 -14.63
C ASN A 135 8.10 -8.88 -15.06
N SER A 136 8.59 -8.42 -16.21
CA SER A 136 8.36 -7.05 -16.70
C SER A 136 6.93 -6.78 -17.17
N SER A 137 6.10 -7.82 -17.34
CA SER A 137 4.71 -7.73 -17.81
C SER A 137 3.66 -7.72 -16.68
N LEU A 138 4.07 -7.64 -15.41
CA LEU A 138 3.12 -7.63 -14.29
C LEU A 138 2.29 -6.35 -14.32
N GLN A 139 0.98 -6.50 -14.43
CA GLN A 139 0.03 -5.40 -14.46
C GLN A 139 -1.29 -5.84 -13.84
N GLY A 140 -2.08 -4.89 -13.36
CA GLY A 140 -3.43 -5.19 -12.85
C GLY A 140 -3.80 -4.37 -11.63
N SER A 141 -4.68 -4.94 -10.82
CA SER A 141 -5.23 -4.31 -9.62
C SER A 141 -5.13 -5.20 -8.39
N LEU A 142 -4.93 -4.56 -7.25
CA LEU A 142 -4.84 -5.19 -5.94
C LEU A 142 -5.81 -4.48 -5.00
N ARG A 143 -6.61 -5.25 -4.27
CA ARG A 143 -7.48 -4.73 -3.19
C ARG A 143 -7.03 -5.34 -1.88
N VAL A 144 -6.63 -4.48 -0.95
CA VAL A 144 -6.18 -4.88 0.39
C VAL A 144 -7.15 -4.32 1.42
N SER A 145 -7.67 -5.18 2.31
CA SER A 145 -8.39 -4.76 3.51
C SER A 145 -7.39 -4.63 4.63
N ILE A 146 -7.51 -3.56 5.39
CA ILE A 146 -6.73 -3.31 6.59
C ILE A 146 -7.71 -2.99 7.70
N LYS A 147 -7.55 -3.67 8.84
CA LYS A 147 -8.24 -3.33 10.07
C LYS A 147 -7.28 -2.60 10.99
N VAL A 148 -7.62 -1.39 11.39
CA VAL A 148 -6.81 -0.55 12.28
C VAL A 148 -7.54 -0.42 13.62
N GLY A 149 -6.84 -0.73 14.71
CA GLY A 149 -7.36 -0.67 16.06
C GLY A 149 -7.37 0.75 16.63
N THR A 150 -7.95 0.90 17.83
CA THR A 150 -8.05 2.17 18.56
C THR A 150 -6.70 2.83 18.83
N HIS A 151 -5.64 2.04 18.96
CA HIS A 151 -4.27 2.51 19.18
C HIS A 151 -3.53 2.94 17.89
N GLY A 152 -4.20 2.94 16.73
CA GLY A 152 -3.56 3.29 15.46
C GLY A 152 -2.61 2.20 14.90
N ARG A 153 -2.68 0.99 15.45
CA ARG A 153 -1.95 -0.19 14.93
C ARG A 153 -2.86 -1.00 14.02
N ALA A 154 -2.33 -1.50 12.92
CA ALA A 154 -3.05 -2.47 12.09
C ALA A 154 -3.15 -3.80 12.84
N CYS A 155 -4.38 -4.25 13.07
CA CYS A 155 -4.68 -5.55 13.66
C CYS A 155 -4.48 -6.69 12.66
N GLY A 156 -4.63 -6.36 11.38
CA GLY A 156 -4.42 -7.27 10.28
C GLY A 156 -4.62 -6.57 8.95
N ALA A 157 -3.96 -7.10 7.93
CA ALA A 157 -4.25 -6.75 6.55
C ALA A 157 -4.41 -8.02 5.73
N SER A 158 -5.41 -8.09 4.88
CA SER A 158 -5.66 -9.24 4.02
C SER A 158 -5.87 -8.77 2.60
N VAL A 159 -5.46 -9.58 1.63
CA VAL A 159 -5.70 -9.29 0.23
C VAL A 159 -7.08 -9.85 -0.12
N LEU A 160 -8.01 -9.00 -0.56
CA LEU A 160 -9.32 -9.46 -1.05
C LEU A 160 -9.22 -9.93 -2.49
N GLN A 161 -8.39 -9.24 -3.28
CA GLN A 161 -8.24 -9.50 -4.70
C GLN A 161 -6.83 -9.13 -5.13
N ASP A 162 -6.16 -10.06 -5.81
CA ASP A 162 -4.85 -9.86 -6.44
C ASP A 162 -4.95 -10.29 -7.90
N SER A 163 -4.89 -9.31 -8.81
CA SER A 163 -4.80 -9.57 -10.26
C SER A 163 -3.41 -9.24 -10.81
N VAL A 164 -2.48 -8.78 -9.97
CA VAL A 164 -1.10 -8.48 -10.38
C VAL A 164 -0.27 -9.77 -10.33
N GLY A 165 -0.40 -10.54 -9.25
CA GLY A 165 0.39 -11.76 -9.03
C GLY A 165 1.84 -11.48 -8.64
N GLY A 166 2.71 -12.49 -8.78
CA GLY A 166 4.15 -12.35 -8.53
C GLY A 166 4.55 -12.05 -7.09
N GLY A 167 3.68 -12.36 -6.11
CA GLY A 167 3.96 -12.13 -4.68
C GLY A 167 3.84 -10.67 -4.23
N VAL A 168 3.39 -9.76 -5.10
CA VAL A 168 3.22 -8.33 -4.77
C VAL A 168 2.21 -8.14 -3.64
N GLY A 169 1.06 -8.83 -3.69
CA GLY A 169 0.04 -8.75 -2.64
C GLY A 169 0.57 -9.13 -1.25
N ALA A 170 1.47 -10.10 -1.15
CA ALA A 170 2.08 -10.51 0.11
C ALA A 170 3.02 -9.43 0.67
N CYS A 171 3.90 -8.87 -0.17
CA CYS A 171 4.78 -7.77 0.23
C CYS A 171 3.97 -6.55 0.70
N ILE A 172 2.91 -6.20 -0.04
CA ILE A 172 2.07 -5.05 0.27
C ILE A 172 1.29 -5.27 1.56
N SER A 173 0.58 -6.38 1.70
CA SER A 173 -0.16 -6.67 2.94
C SER A 173 0.73 -6.66 4.18
N GLN A 174 1.98 -7.13 4.06
CA GLN A 174 2.95 -7.03 5.15
C GLN A 174 3.34 -5.58 5.47
N LYS A 175 3.56 -4.73 4.46
CA LYS A 175 3.84 -3.31 4.66
C LYS A 175 2.70 -2.60 5.38
N PHE A 176 1.46 -2.84 4.96
CA PHE A 176 0.27 -2.29 5.60
C PHE A 176 0.10 -2.79 7.05
N ARG A 177 0.41 -4.07 7.34
CA ARG A 177 0.40 -4.60 8.71
C ARG A 177 1.45 -3.94 9.62
N SER A 178 2.64 -3.68 9.08
CA SER A 178 3.74 -3.08 9.84
C SER A 178 3.65 -1.56 9.99
N ALA A 179 2.75 -0.91 9.24
CA ALA A 179 2.64 0.54 9.24
C ALA A 179 1.92 1.05 10.50
N THR A 180 2.19 2.31 10.84
CA THR A 180 1.50 3.04 11.91
C THR A 180 0.44 3.93 11.29
N TYR A 181 -0.73 3.97 11.91
CA TYR A 181 -1.86 4.79 11.48
C TYR A 181 -2.24 5.78 12.58
N PRO A 182 -2.84 6.92 12.23
CA PRO A 182 -3.44 7.80 13.22
C PRO A 182 -4.58 7.05 13.94
N ALA A 183 -4.66 7.22 15.25
CA ALA A 183 -5.69 6.59 16.08
C ALA A 183 -7.10 7.05 15.64
N PRO A 184 -8.00 6.12 15.26
CA PRO A 184 -9.38 6.43 14.92
C PRO A 184 -10.21 6.76 16.18
N LYS A 185 -11.35 7.45 15.99
CA LYS A 185 -12.27 7.79 17.09
C LYS A 185 -13.36 6.73 17.22
N GLY A 186 -13.67 6.30 18.45
CA GLY A 186 -14.84 5.47 18.74
C GLY A 186 -14.75 3.99 18.38
N GLY A 187 -13.57 3.45 18.04
CA GLY A 187 -13.40 2.01 17.80
C GLY A 187 -12.33 1.70 16.76
N CYS A 188 -12.38 0.48 16.20
CA CYS A 188 -11.55 0.12 15.05
C CYS A 188 -12.17 0.61 13.74
N VAL A 189 -11.34 0.68 12.70
CA VAL A 189 -11.75 1.04 11.33
C VAL A 189 -11.31 -0.06 10.38
N ASN A 190 -12.21 -0.47 9.49
CA ASN A 190 -11.88 -1.34 8.37
C ASN A 190 -11.83 -0.49 7.09
N ALA A 191 -10.68 -0.49 6.42
CA ALA A 191 -10.48 0.24 5.19
C ALA A 191 -10.03 -0.70 4.08
N VAL A 192 -10.62 -0.54 2.90
CA VAL A 192 -10.19 -1.24 1.69
C VAL A 192 -9.48 -0.27 0.76
N VAL A 193 -8.21 -0.54 0.48
CA VAL A 193 -7.38 0.29 -0.39
C VAL A 193 -7.27 -0.39 -1.75
N PRO A 194 -7.87 0.19 -2.81
CA PRO A 194 -7.63 -0.23 -4.18
C PRO A 194 -6.32 0.36 -4.69
N ILE A 195 -5.44 -0.49 -5.23
CA ILE A 195 -4.18 -0.07 -5.85
C ILE A 195 -4.18 -0.61 -7.28
N LYS A 196 -4.01 0.28 -8.25
CA LYS A 196 -3.81 -0.09 -9.66
C LYS A 196 -2.33 0.01 -10.00
N PHE A 197 -1.82 -1.01 -10.66
CA PHE A 197 -0.44 -1.10 -11.11
C PHE A 197 -0.43 -1.19 -12.63
N GLU A 198 0.24 -0.22 -13.24
CA GLU A 198 0.44 -0.17 -14.68
C GLU A 198 1.95 -0.07 -14.95
N PRO A 199 2.47 -0.81 -15.94
CA PRO A 199 3.85 -0.69 -16.35
C PRO A 199 4.06 0.72 -16.91
N LYS A 200 5.11 1.40 -16.44
CA LYS A 200 5.54 2.66 -17.07
C LYS A 200 6.21 2.29 -18.39
N GLN A 201 5.52 2.60 -19.49
CA GLN A 201 6.07 2.62 -20.84
C GLN A 201 7.13 3.71 -20.93
#